data_AF-A0A1G2M3Y3-F1
#
_entry.id   AF-A0A1G2M3Y3-F1
#
_cell.length_a   1.000
_cell.length_b   1.000
_cell.length_c   1.000
_cell.angle_alpha   90.00
_cell.angle_beta   90.00
_cell.angle_gamma   90.00
#
_symmetry.space_group_name_H-M   'P 1'
#
loop_
_entity.id
_entity.type
_entity.pdbx_description
1 polymer ?
#
loop_
_entity_poly.entity_id
_entity_poly.type
_entity_poly.pdbx_seq_one_letter_code
_entity_poly.pdbx_strand_id
1 'polypeptide(L)'
;MSYFFILPSYLLWHYTEGLRDMTRVWTNFLWFLYNFFSIPILAKTLFEPWRRIQEQKHRGGFSPEDIAETLMTNTIMRLVGALIRLCTIAIGTCVILVVFWGGILLYGAWLLLPALIPASFLYGLSSLIF
;
A
#
# COMPACT_ATOMS: atom_id res chain seq x y z
N MET A 1 27.34 -35.20 3.57
CA MET A 1 27.47 -33.74 3.38
C MET A 1 28.37 -33.22 4.49
N SER A 2 29.51 -32.62 4.15
CA SER A 2 30.49 -32.18 5.15
C SER A 2 29.94 -30.97 5.90
N TYR A 3 29.82 -31.08 7.23
CA TYR A 3 29.29 -30.02 8.11
C TYR A 3 30.03 -28.68 7.98
N PHE A 4 31.26 -28.70 7.45
CA PHE A 4 32.11 -27.53 7.23
C PHE A 4 31.52 -26.47 6.28
N PHE A 5 30.56 -26.83 5.41
CA PHE A 5 30.00 -25.88 4.43
C PHE A 5 28.75 -25.14 4.91
N ILE A 6 28.20 -25.47 6.09
CA ILE A 6 26.91 -24.92 6.53
C ILE A 6 26.94 -23.39 6.64
N LEU A 7 27.99 -22.82 7.24
CA LEU A 7 28.12 -21.38 7.44
C LEU A 7 28.30 -20.61 6.12
N PRO A 8 29.26 -20.98 5.25
CA PRO A 8 29.41 -20.33 3.94
C PRO A 8 28.17 -20.48 3.05
N SER A 9 27.54 -21.66 3.03
CA SER A 9 26.31 -21.89 2.26
C SER A 9 25.15 -21.05 2.78
N TYR A 10 25.01 -20.91 4.10
CA TYR A 10 24.01 -20.03 4.70
C TYR A 10 24.25 -18.57 4.34
N LEU A 11 25.48 -18.05 4.51
CA LEU A 11 25.79 -16.66 4.17
C LEU A 11 25.57 -16.38 2.68
N LEU A 12 25.98 -17.32 1.81
CA LEU A 12 25.75 -17.21 0.37
C LEU A 12 24.25 -17.12 0.07
N TRP A 13 23.43 -18.02 0.61
CA TRP A 13 21.98 -17.96 0.47
C TRP A 13 21.40 -16.65 1.00
N HIS A 14 21.81 -16.23 2.20
CA HIS A 14 21.29 -15.07 2.91
C HIS A 14 21.46 -13.78 2.11
N TYR A 15 22.61 -13.61 1.45
CA TYR A 15 22.94 -12.43 0.64
C TYR A 15 22.64 -12.60 -0.86
N THR A 16 22.05 -13.72 -1.28
CA THR A 16 21.65 -13.93 -2.69
C THR A 16 20.16 -14.22 -2.79
N GLU A 17 19.76 -15.49 -2.74
CA GLU A 17 18.37 -15.91 -2.92
C GLU A 17 17.47 -15.36 -1.80
N GLY A 18 17.95 -15.28 -0.56
CA GLY A 18 17.19 -14.69 0.55
C GLY A 18 16.80 -13.23 0.29
N LEU A 19 17.76 -12.40 -0.16
CA LEU A 19 17.49 -11.01 -0.54
C LEU A 19 16.57 -10.91 -1.76
N ARG A 20 16.75 -11.78 -2.74
CA ARG A 20 15.91 -11.84 -3.94
C ARG A 20 14.47 -12.19 -3.61
N ASP A 21 14.25 -13.17 -2.75
CA ASP A 21 12.90 -13.55 -2.33
C ASP A 21 12.29 -12.45 -1.46
N MET A 22 13.07 -11.81 -0.60
CA MET A 22 12.56 -10.71 0.22
C MET A 22 12.15 -9.49 -0.62
N THR A 23 12.96 -9.10 -1.60
CA THR A 23 12.58 -8.03 -2.56
C THR A 23 11.32 -8.40 -3.34
N ARG A 24 11.20 -9.67 -3.79
CA ARG A 24 9.99 -10.16 -4.47
C ARG A 24 8.75 -10.05 -3.58
N VAL A 25 8.83 -10.52 -2.34
CA VAL A 25 7.71 -10.44 -1.38
C VAL A 25 7.33 -8.98 -1.12
N TRP A 26 8.32 -8.13 -0.85
CA TRP A 26 8.08 -6.71 -0.58
C TRP A 26 7.41 -5.99 -1.75
N THR A 27 7.92 -6.18 -2.97
CA THR A 27 7.33 -5.60 -4.18
C THR A 27 5.93 -6.14 -4.47
N ASN A 28 5.68 -7.43 -4.21
CA ASN A 28 4.35 -8.02 -4.33
C ASN A 28 3.33 -7.37 -3.37
N PHE A 29 3.72 -7.09 -2.12
CA PHE A 29 2.86 -6.38 -1.17
C PHE A 29 2.52 -4.97 -1.64
N LEU A 30 3.52 -4.21 -2.12
CA LEU A 30 3.30 -2.86 -2.65
C LEU A 30 2.36 -2.89 -3.87
N TRP A 31 2.60 -3.82 -4.81
CA TRP A 31 1.74 -4.03 -5.97
C TRP A 31 0.33 -4.44 -5.57
N PHE A 32 0.18 -5.37 -4.62
CA PHE A 32 -1.12 -5.78 -4.10
C PHE A 32 -1.89 -4.61 -3.51
N LEU A 33 -1.27 -3.82 -2.63
CA LEU A 33 -1.94 -2.68 -1.99
C LEU A 33 -2.35 -1.61 -3.01
N TYR A 34 -1.48 -1.33 -3.98
CA TYR A 34 -1.78 -0.38 -5.05
C TYR A 34 -3.04 -0.77 -5.84
N ASN A 35 -3.22 -2.08 -6.10
CA ASN A 35 -4.40 -2.62 -6.78
C ASN A 35 -5.62 -2.80 -5.86
N PHE A 36 -5.41 -3.22 -4.61
CA PHE A 36 -6.46 -3.43 -3.61
C PHE A 36 -7.22 -2.14 -3.31
N PHE A 37 -6.49 -1.03 -3.12
CA PHE A 37 -7.10 0.29 -2.97
C PHE A 37 -7.55 0.91 -4.30
N SER A 38 -7.30 0.22 -5.42
CA SER A 38 -7.67 0.66 -6.78
C SER A 38 -7.23 2.10 -7.08
N ILE A 39 -6.08 2.51 -6.53
CA ILE A 39 -5.51 3.86 -6.66
C ILE A 39 -5.61 4.42 -8.10
N PRO A 40 -5.18 3.70 -9.16
CA PRO A 40 -5.19 4.26 -10.51
C PRO A 40 -6.60 4.51 -11.04
N ILE A 41 -7.56 3.66 -10.69
CA ILE A 41 -8.95 3.78 -11.13
C ILE A 41 -9.63 4.90 -10.37
N LEU A 42 -9.46 4.97 -9.04
CA LEU A 42 -10.04 6.03 -8.23
C LEU A 42 -9.49 7.40 -8.63
N ALA A 43 -8.19 7.50 -8.94
CA ALA A 43 -7.58 8.75 -9.41
C ALA A 43 -8.16 9.21 -10.77
N LYS A 44 -8.39 8.28 -11.70
CA LYS A 44 -9.01 8.60 -13.01
C LYS A 44 -10.49 8.98 -12.88
N THR A 45 -11.20 8.40 -11.92
CA THR A 45 -12.65 8.57 -11.73
C THR A 45 -13.01 9.58 -10.63
N LEU A 46 -12.04 10.38 -10.17
CA LEU A 46 -12.21 11.35 -9.08
C LEU A 46 -13.40 12.30 -9.33
N PHE A 47 -13.55 12.81 -10.54
CA PHE A 47 -14.63 13.74 -10.93
C PHE A 47 -15.75 13.08 -11.74
N GLU A 48 -15.73 11.76 -11.86
CA GLU A 48 -16.80 11.03 -12.54
C GLU A 48 -18.09 11.04 -11.69
N PRO A 49 -19.25 11.26 -12.33
CA PRO A 49 -20.53 11.25 -11.64
C PRO A 49 -20.77 9.93 -10.92
N TRP A 50 -21.04 10.01 -9.61
CA TRP A 50 -21.37 8.83 -8.82
C TRP A 50 -22.80 8.38 -9.12
N ARG A 51 -22.95 7.10 -9.51
CA ARG A 51 -24.19 6.38 -9.88
C ARG A 51 -25.28 7.24 -10.52
N ARG A 52 -25.40 7.17 -11.85
CA ARG A 52 -26.64 7.05 -12.65
C ARG A 52 -27.93 7.79 -12.22
N ILE A 53 -27.89 8.82 -11.40
CA ILE A 53 -28.99 9.79 -11.22
C ILE A 53 -28.78 10.88 -12.27
N GLN A 54 -28.68 10.48 -13.54
CA GLN A 54 -29.45 11.24 -14.49
C GLN A 54 -30.87 10.92 -14.08
N GLU A 55 -31.50 11.76 -13.27
CA GLU A 55 -32.94 11.88 -13.40
C GLU A 55 -33.15 12.07 -14.90
N GLN A 56 -33.67 11.02 -15.54
CA GLN A 56 -33.91 11.06 -16.96
C GLN A 56 -34.95 12.16 -17.10
N LYS A 57 -34.47 13.34 -17.51
CA LYS A 57 -35.19 14.49 -18.03
C LYS A 57 -36.68 14.16 -18.07
N HIS A 58 -37.42 14.62 -17.07
CA HIS A 58 -38.86 14.39 -17.03
C HIS A 58 -39.42 14.79 -18.42
N ARG A 59 -40.12 13.85 -19.05
CA ARG A 59 -40.75 14.04 -20.35
C ARG A 59 -41.80 15.15 -20.22
N GLY A 60 -41.44 16.38 -20.54
CA GLY A 60 -42.38 17.47 -20.83
C GLY A 60 -42.15 18.74 -20.01
N GLY A 61 -41.74 19.81 -20.69
CA GLY A 61 -41.62 21.17 -20.13
C GLY A 61 -40.19 21.70 -20.08
N PHE A 62 -39.99 22.96 -20.49
CA PHE A 62 -38.73 23.70 -20.37
C PHE A 62 -38.86 24.65 -19.17
N SER A 63 -38.79 24.09 -17.95
CA SER A 63 -38.82 24.82 -16.68
C SER A 63 -37.38 25.12 -16.22
N PRO A 64 -36.97 26.39 -16.10
CA PRO A 64 -35.64 26.76 -15.61
C PRO A 64 -35.36 26.27 -14.18
N GLU A 65 -36.40 26.15 -13.34
CA GLU A 65 -36.31 25.65 -11.97
C GLU A 65 -35.87 24.18 -11.91
N ASP A 66 -36.47 23.31 -12.73
CA ASP A 66 -36.11 21.88 -12.77
C ASP A 66 -34.65 21.66 -13.22
N ILE A 67 -34.14 22.53 -14.10
CA ILE A 67 -32.74 22.51 -14.56
C ILE A 67 -31.81 22.87 -13.41
N ALA A 68 -32.13 23.91 -12.64
CA ALA A 68 -31.31 24.35 -11.52
C ALA A 68 -31.26 23.30 -10.40
N GLU A 69 -32.41 22.69 -10.07
CA GLU A 69 -32.51 21.63 -9.06
C GLU A 69 -31.69 20.38 -9.44
N THR A 70 -31.81 19.94 -10.70
CA THR A 70 -31.05 18.81 -11.24
C THR A 70 -29.55 19.08 -11.22
N LEU A 71 -29.13 20.32 -11.53
CA LEU A 71 -27.72 20.72 -11.58
C LEU A 71 -27.10 20.79 -10.17
N MET A 72 -27.83 21.35 -9.19
CA MET A 72 -27.39 21.35 -7.79
C MET A 72 -27.25 19.93 -7.25
N THR A 73 -28.28 19.10 -7.45
CA THR A 73 -28.29 17.72 -6.96
C THR A 73 -27.16 16.90 -7.57
N ASN A 74 -26.93 17.00 -8.88
CA ASN A 74 -25.82 16.32 -9.55
C ASN A 74 -24.45 16.81 -9.06
N THR A 75 -24.30 18.10 -8.79
CA THR A 75 -23.04 18.66 -8.29
C THR A 75 -22.73 18.15 -6.89
N ILE A 76 -23.72 18.12 -5.99
CA ILE A 76 -23.56 17.57 -4.64
C ILE A 76 -23.16 16.09 -4.71
N MET A 77 -23.83 15.29 -5.54
CA MET A 77 -23.50 13.87 -5.69
C MET A 77 -22.09 13.63 -6.24
N ARG A 78 -21.61 14.48 -7.16
CA ARG A 78 -20.23 14.46 -7.64
C ARG A 78 -19.22 14.78 -6.55
N LEU A 79 -19.52 15.78 -5.71
CA LEU A 79 -18.65 16.18 -4.60
C LEU A 79 -18.55 15.08 -3.54
N VAL A 80 -19.68 14.53 -3.09
CA VAL A 80 -19.69 13.40 -2.14
C VAL A 80 -18.89 12.23 -2.71
N GLY A 81 -19.08 11.92 -3.99
CA GLY A 81 -18.36 10.84 -4.63
C GLY A 81 -16.86 11.08 -4.78
N ALA A 82 -16.46 12.31 -5.09
CA ALA A 82 -15.06 12.72 -5.12
C ALA A 82 -14.42 12.63 -3.73
N LEU A 83 -15.12 13.07 -2.68
CA LEU A 83 -14.64 13.01 -1.30
C LEU A 83 -14.37 11.58 -0.84
N ILE A 84 -15.31 10.65 -1.07
CA ILE A 84 -15.11 9.25 -0.68
C ILE A 84 -13.92 8.64 -1.43
N ARG A 85 -13.80 8.89 -2.75
CA ARG A 85 -12.64 8.42 -3.53
C ARG A 85 -11.33 9.02 -3.02
N LEU A 86 -11.32 10.31 -2.68
CA LEU A 86 -10.15 10.99 -2.13
C LEU A 86 -9.73 10.38 -0.79
N CYS A 87 -10.68 10.13 0.12
CA CYS A 87 -10.41 9.46 1.39
C CYS A 87 -9.82 8.06 1.17
N THR A 88 -10.38 7.27 0.27
CA THR A 88 -9.85 5.93 -0.05
C THR A 88 -8.44 5.99 -0.66
N ILE A 89 -8.19 6.93 -1.57
CA ILE A 89 -6.84 7.16 -2.11
C ILE A 89 -5.87 7.54 -0.98
N ALA A 90 -6.24 8.49 -0.13
CA ALA A 90 -5.39 8.97 0.96
C ALA A 90 -5.02 7.85 1.94
N ILE A 91 -6.00 7.05 2.37
CA ILE A 91 -5.77 5.89 3.24
C ILE A 91 -4.89 4.86 2.53
N GLY A 92 -5.20 4.51 1.28
CA GLY A 92 -4.42 3.55 0.51
C GLY A 92 -2.96 3.98 0.33
N THR A 93 -2.73 5.25 0.00
CA THR A 93 -1.38 5.82 -0.09
C THR A 93 -0.66 5.79 1.26
N CYS A 94 -1.33 6.12 2.37
CA CYS A 94 -0.74 6.04 3.70
C CYS A 94 -0.28 4.62 4.04
N VAL A 95 -1.13 3.61 3.79
CA VAL A 95 -0.78 2.20 4.02
C VAL A 95 0.40 1.75 3.14
N ILE A 96 0.40 2.14 1.86
CA ILE A 96 1.53 1.85 0.95
C ILE A 96 2.83 2.46 1.48
N LEU A 97 2.80 3.71 1.97
CA LEU A 97 3.98 4.36 2.54
C LEU A 97 4.49 3.63 3.79
N VAL A 98 3.60 3.19 4.68
CA VAL A 98 3.97 2.41 5.87
C VAL A 98 4.65 1.10 5.46
N VAL A 99 4.08 0.37 4.48
CA VAL A 99 4.68 -0.88 4.00
C VAL A 99 5.99 -0.65 3.24
N PHE A 100 6.12 0.46 2.52
CA PHE A 100 7.36 0.84 1.86
C PHE A 100 8.48 1.10 2.88
N TRP A 101 8.25 1.98 3.86
CA TRP A 101 9.26 2.30 4.87
C TRP A 101 9.54 1.11 5.80
N GLY A 102 8.51 0.36 6.19
CA GLY A 102 8.67 -0.88 6.95
C GLY A 102 9.51 -1.92 6.19
N GLY A 103 9.29 -2.05 4.88
CA GLY A 103 10.09 -2.91 4.02
C GLY A 103 11.56 -2.49 3.94
N ILE A 104 11.86 -1.19 3.84
CA ILE A 104 13.25 -0.68 3.89
C ILE A 104 13.90 -1.04 5.22
N LEU A 105 13.20 -0.83 6.34
CA LEU A 105 13.72 -1.14 7.67
C LEU A 105 14.01 -2.64 7.82
N LEU A 106 13.07 -3.50 7.40
CA LEU A 106 13.24 -4.95 7.40
C LEU A 106 14.38 -5.39 6.48
N TYR A 107 14.55 -4.73 5.33
CA TYR A 107 15.67 -4.95 4.41
C TYR A 107 17.01 -4.66 5.07
N GLY A 108 17.13 -3.50 5.74
CA GLY A 108 18.32 -3.15 6.51
C GLY A 108 18.58 -4.15 7.65
N ALA A 109 17.54 -4.52 8.40
CA ALA A 109 17.65 -5.51 9.47
C ALA A 109 18.12 -6.87 8.94
N TRP A 110 17.61 -7.32 7.79
CA TRP A 110 18.02 -8.58 7.17
C TRP A 110 19.51 -8.60 6.82
N LEU A 111 20.05 -7.52 6.26
CA LEU A 111 21.48 -7.43 5.97
C LEU A 111 22.35 -7.57 7.23
N LEU A 112 21.85 -7.09 8.37
CA LEU A 112 22.57 -7.11 9.63
C LEU A 112 22.30 -8.38 10.46
N LEU A 113 21.24 -9.15 10.16
CA LEU A 113 20.83 -10.34 10.92
C LEU A 113 21.97 -11.33 11.22
N PRO A 114 22.81 -11.73 10.24
CA PRO A 114 23.89 -12.69 10.49
C PRO A 114 24.90 -12.21 11.55
N ALA A 115 25.05 -10.91 11.73
CA ALA A 115 25.92 -10.31 12.75
C ALA A 115 25.16 -9.96 14.05
N LEU A 116 23.92 -9.48 13.94
CA LEU A 116 23.08 -9.09 15.08
C LEU A 116 22.77 -10.26 16.00
N ILE A 117 22.50 -11.44 15.44
CA ILE A 117 22.19 -12.65 16.23
C ILE A 117 23.34 -12.99 17.18
N PRO A 118 24.58 -13.26 16.72
CA PRO A 118 25.68 -13.57 17.63
C PRO A 118 26.04 -12.38 18.54
N ALA A 119 25.96 -11.13 18.05
CA ALA A 119 26.21 -9.95 18.88
C ALA A 119 25.24 -9.84 20.06
N SER A 120 23.94 -10.06 19.81
CA SER A 120 22.90 -10.02 20.86
C SER A 120 23.11 -11.10 21.92
N PHE A 121 23.56 -12.29 21.50
CA PHE A 121 23.87 -13.39 22.40
C PHE A 121 25.08 -13.07 23.29
N LEU A 122 26.16 -12.55 22.71
CA LEU A 122 27.36 -12.14 23.45
C LEU A 122 27.07 -11.01 24.44
N TYR A 123 26.26 -10.03 24.02
CA TYR A 123 25.83 -8.94 24.90
C TYR A 123 25.04 -9.45 26.11
N GLY A 124 24.07 -10.35 25.87
CA GLY A 124 23.29 -10.96 26.95
C GLY A 124 24.13 -11.80 27.92
N LEU A 125 25.16 -12.49 27.43
CA LEU A 125 26.09 -13.22 28.28
C LEU A 125 26.92 -12.27 29.15
N SER A 126 27.40 -11.16 28.58
CA SER A 126 28.20 -10.18 29.32
C SER A 126 27.42 -9.52 30.46
N SER A 127 26.13 -9.24 30.27
CA SER A 127 25.26 -8.64 31.30
C SER A 127 24.83 -9.61 32.40
N LEU A 128 25.13 -10.90 32.28
CA LEU A 128 24.94 -11.89 33.35
C LEU A 128 26.19 -12.07 34.21
N ILE A 129 27.37 -11.72 33.66
CA ILE A 129 28.68 -11.94 34.31
C ILE A 129 29.13 -10.69 35.08
N PHE A 130 28.73 -9.50 34.62
CA PHE A 130 28.95 -8.20 35.28
C PHE A 130 27.64 -7.64 35.82
#